data_AF-A0A969XGB7-F1
#
_entry.id   AF-A0A969XGB7-F1
#
_cell.length_a   1.000
_cell.length_b   1.000
_cell.length_c   1.000
_cell.angle_alpha   90.00
_cell.angle_beta   90.00
_cell.angle_gamma   90.00
#
_symmetry.space_group_name_H-M   'P 1'
#
loop_
_entity.id
_entity.type
_entity.pdbx_description
1 polymer ?
#
loop_
_entity_poly.entity_id
_entity_poly.type
_entity_poly.pdbx_seq_one_letter_code
_entity_poly.pdbx_strand_id
1 'polypeptide(L)' 'MKQVVISGTGLYTPSQSISNDELVAAFNTWARQYNADNADAIARGELSEQPESSAEFIVKASGIQSRF' A
#
# COMPACT_ATOMS: atom_id res chain seq x y z
N MET A 1 -42.05 -18.69 14.57
CA MET A 1 -40.67 -18.60 14.05
C MET A 1 -39.87 -17.71 14.99
N LYS A 2 -38.66 -18.09 15.40
CA LYS A 2 -37.78 -17.21 16.20
C LYS A 2 -37.09 -16.24 15.25
N GLN A 3 -37.27 -14.93 15.46
CA GLN A 3 -36.48 -13.93 14.76
C GLN A 3 -35.14 -13.76 15.46
N VAL A 4 -34.06 -14.03 14.73
CA VAL A 4 -32.69 -13.74 15.15
C VAL A 4 -32.28 -12.44 14.47
N VAL A 5 -31.77 -11.50 15.25
CA VAL A 5 -31.34 -10.18 14.78
C VAL A 5 -29.92 -9.90 15.27
N ILE A 6 -29.17 -9.11 14.51
CA ILE A 6 -27.96 -8.46 15.01
C ILE A 6 -28.44 -7.29 15.88
N SER A 7 -28.39 -7.45 17.19
CA SER A 7 -28.87 -6.45 18.16
C SER A 7 -27.83 -5.40 18.53
N GLY A 8 -26.59 -5.55 18.08
CA GLY A 8 -25.53 -4.59 18.32
C GLY A 8 -24.26 -4.89 17.53
N THR A 9 -23.50 -3.83 17.26
CA THR A 9 -22.17 -3.88 16.64
C THR A 9 -21.23 -2.96 17.40
N GLY A 10 -19.95 -3.31 17.45
CA GLY A 10 -18.89 -2.45 17.97
C GLY A 10 -17.73 -2.40 16.98
N LEU A 11 -17.13 -1.22 16.84
CA LEU A 11 -15.94 -0.99 16.03
C LEU A 11 -14.97 -0.10 16.81
N TYR A 12 -13.69 -0.44 16.75
CA TYR A 12 -12.61 0.40 17.22
C TYR A 12 -11.66 0.68 16.05
N THR A 13 -11.22 1.93 15.93
CA THR A 13 -10.25 2.37 14.93
C THR A 13 -9.05 2.96 15.67
N PRO A 14 -7.81 2.50 15.39
CA PRO A 14 -6.62 3.07 16.01
C PRO A 14 -6.42 4.53 15.59
N SER A 15 -5.62 5.29 16.35
CA SER A 15 -5.38 6.71 16.07
C SER A 15 -4.37 6.93 14.94
N GLN A 16 -3.50 5.94 14.71
CA GLN A 16 -2.55 5.98 13.61
C GLN A 16 -3.30 5.85 12.28
N SER A 17 -2.80 6.53 11.27
CA SER A 17 -3.27 6.36 9.91
C SER A 17 -2.12 6.62 8.94
N ILE A 18 -2.22 6.07 7.74
CA ILE A 18 -1.31 6.34 6.64
C ILE A 18 -2.13 6.58 5.37
N SER A 19 -1.92 7.73 4.75
CA SER A 19 -2.50 8.10 3.47
C SER A 19 -1.86 7.30 2.32
N ASN A 20 -2.51 7.32 1.15
CA ASN A 20 -1.88 6.77 -0.06
C ASN A 20 -0.60 7.54 -0.44
N ASP A 21 -0.58 8.85 -0.24
CA ASP A 21 0.59 9.68 -0.57
C ASP A 21 1.79 9.33 0.31
N GLU A 22 1.59 9.20 1.63
CA GLU A 22 2.65 8.79 2.56
C GLU A 22 3.16 7.38 2.26
N LEU A 23 2.24 6.45 1.96
CA LEU A 23 2.59 5.08 1.60
C LEU A 23 3.42 5.04 0.32
N VAL A 24 2.99 5.75 -0.72
CA VAL A 24 3.67 5.80 -2.01
C VAL A 24 5.02 6.49 -1.89
N ALA A 25 5.13 7.57 -1.11
CA ALA A 25 6.39 8.25 -0.86
C ALA A 25 7.41 7.32 -0.20
N ALA A 26 6.99 6.55 0.81
CA ALA A 26 7.84 5.54 1.46
C ALA A 26 8.25 4.44 0.47
N PHE A 27 7.30 3.89 -0.28
CA PHE A 27 7.55 2.83 -1.26
C PHE A 27 8.49 3.28 -2.38
N ASN A 28 8.24 4.42 -3.02
CA ASN A 28 9.08 4.92 -4.12
C ASN A 28 10.48 5.32 -3.64
N THR A 29 10.62 5.76 -2.38
CA THR A 29 11.95 5.99 -1.79
C THR A 29 12.73 4.69 -1.67
N TRP A 30 12.09 3.64 -1.16
CA TRP A 30 12.69 2.31 -1.11
C TRP A 30 12.97 1.74 -2.50
N ALA A 31 12.04 1.82 -3.44
CA ALA A 31 12.20 1.27 -4.80
C ALA A 31 13.41 1.91 -5.51
N ARG A 32 13.56 3.24 -5.41
CA ARG A 32 14.73 3.94 -5.95
C ARG A 32 16.04 3.52 -5.30
N GLN A 33 16.07 3.36 -3.97
CA GLN A 33 17.25 2.87 -3.25
C GLN A 33 17.60 1.44 -3.68
N TYR A 34 16.61 0.54 -3.72
CA TYR A 34 16.79 -0.82 -4.18
C TYR A 34 17.35 -0.88 -5.60
N ASN A 35 16.79 -0.11 -6.53
CA ASN A 35 17.25 -0.09 -7.92
C ASN A 35 18.67 0.46 -8.04
N ALA A 36 19.03 1.47 -7.24
CA ALA A 36 20.39 2.01 -7.21
C ALA A 36 21.39 0.99 -6.66
N ASP A 37 21.07 0.35 -5.53
CA ASP A 37 21.95 -0.62 -4.87
C ASP A 37 22.14 -1.90 -5.70
N ASN A 38 21.16 -2.25 -6.53
CA ASN A 38 21.15 -3.48 -7.35
C ASN A 38 21.35 -3.23 -8.85
N ALA A 39 21.77 -2.02 -9.24
CA ALA A 39 21.81 -1.59 -10.65
C ALA A 39 22.55 -2.59 -11.56
N ASP A 40 23.70 -3.10 -11.11
CA ASP A 40 24.50 -4.05 -11.89
C ASP A 40 23.82 -5.42 -12.07
N ALA A 41 23.17 -5.92 -11.02
CA ALA A 41 22.45 -7.19 -11.06
C ALA A 41 21.17 -7.08 -11.92
N ILE A 42 20.51 -5.92 -11.89
CA ILE A 42 19.39 -5.61 -12.78
C ILE A 42 19.86 -5.53 -14.23
N ALA A 43 20.98 -4.86 -14.50
CA ALA A 43 21.55 -4.76 -15.85
C ALA A 43 21.95 -6.12 -16.44
N ARG A 44 22.37 -7.06 -15.59
CA ARG A 44 22.65 -8.45 -15.98
C ARG A 44 21.40 -9.34 -16.08
N GLY A 45 20.22 -8.82 -15.70
CA GLY A 45 18.96 -9.58 -15.69
C GLY A 45 18.84 -10.62 -14.57
N GLU A 46 19.71 -10.54 -13.55
CA GLU A 46 19.68 -11.42 -12.38
C GLU A 46 18.59 -10.99 -11.38
N LEU A 47 18.30 -9.69 -11.32
CA LEU A 47 17.26 -9.10 -10.48
C LEU A 47 16.30 -8.26 -11.32
N SER A 48 15.06 -8.15 -10.85
CA SER A 48 14.05 -7.29 -11.47
C SER A 48 14.05 -5.89 -10.85
N GLU A 49 13.93 -4.88 -11.70
CA GLU A 49 13.72 -3.49 -11.28
C GLU A 49 12.40 -3.35 -10.52
N GLN A 50 12.44 -2.60 -9.42
CA GLN A 50 11.24 -2.27 -8.66
C GLN A 50 10.55 -1.07 -9.31
N PRO A 51 9.26 -1.20 -9.68
CA PRO A 51 8.51 -0.09 -10.24
C PRO A 51 8.15 0.93 -9.17
N GLU A 52 7.91 2.17 -9.58
CA GLU A 52 7.27 3.16 -8.74
C GLU A 52 5.74 3.02 -8.78
N SER A 53 5.09 3.51 -7.73
CA SER A 53 3.62 3.55 -7.61
C SER A 53 3.12 4.99 -7.49
N SER A 54 1.80 5.16 -7.53
CA SER A 54 1.12 6.45 -7.35
C SER A 54 -0.14 6.29 -6.50
N ALA A 55 -0.54 7.36 -5.81
CA ALA A 55 -1.77 7.34 -5.02
C ALA A 55 -3.00 7.17 -5.92
N GLU A 56 -3.00 7.76 -7.11
CA GLU A 56 -4.04 7.59 -8.12
C GLU A 56 -4.18 6.12 -8.54
N PHE A 57 -3.06 5.42 -8.74
CA PHE A 57 -3.07 4.00 -9.06
C PHE A 57 -3.75 3.18 -7.96
N ILE A 58 -3.44 3.44 -6.68
CA ILE A 58 -4.04 2.73 -5.55
C ILE A 58 -5.55 2.95 -5.51
N VAL A 59 -6.00 4.20 -5.67
CA VAL A 59 -7.43 4.52 -5.70
C VAL A 59 -8.12 3.84 -6.87
N LYS A 60 -7.53 3.88 -8.06
CA LYS A 60 -8.11 3.28 -9.27
C LYS A 60 -8.18 1.75 -9.19
N ALA A 61 -7.19 1.11 -8.57
CA ALA A 61 -7.13 -0.35 -8.45
C ALA A 61 -7.98 -0.90 -7.30
N SER A 62 -8.20 -0.13 -6.22
CA SER A 62 -8.80 -0.65 -4.99
C SER A 62 -9.94 0.19 -4.39
N GLY A 63 -10.07 1.46 -4.75
CA GLY A 63 -10.96 2.42 -4.09
C GLY A 63 -10.48 2.90 -2.72
N ILE A 64 -9.34 2.39 -2.20
CA ILE A 64 -8.81 2.76 -0.89
C ILE A 64 -8.17 4.14 -0.96
N GLN A 65 -8.49 5.01 0.00
CA GLN A 65 -7.92 6.37 0.12
C GLN A 65 -6.90 6.48 1.27
N SER A 66 -7.17 5.80 2.39
CA SER A 66 -6.31 5.75 3.57
C SER A 66 -6.55 4.47 4.36
N ARG A 67 -5.67 4.19 5.32
CA ARG A 67 -5.76 3.04 6.24
C ARG A 67 -5.33 3.46 7.64
N PHE A 68 -5.88 2.78 8.65
CA PHE A 68 -5.65 3.02 10.09
C PHE A 68 -4.92 1.82 10.71
#